data_AF-A0A1Y6D194-F1
#
_entry.id   AF-A0A1Y6D194-F1
#
_cell.length_a   1.000
_cell.length_b   1.000
_cell.length_c   1.000
_cell.angle_alpha   90.00
_cell.angle_beta   90.00
_cell.angle_gamma   90.00
#
_symmetry.space_group_name_H-M   'P 1'
#
loop_
_entity.id
_entity.type
_entity.pdbx_description
1 polymer ?
#
loop_
_entity_poly.entity_id
_entity_poly.type
_entity_poly.pdbx_seq_one_letter_code
_entity_poly.pdbx_strand_id
1 'polypeptide(L)'
;MPKTLVFLLACLAALAAGCSISHSIGSISDSVGSISGSSSPKDGIGKDKVPYRDDIANLTYSIAGSSLGAQEFPTAVGRIAMQHNISDWRHEKATYYGIGKGLKKAGVPQTDIDKQPFLQEVLLSDKNAQRYIQDGYKY
;
A
#
# COMPACT_ATOMS: atom_id res chain seq x y z
N MET A 1 38.72 10.90 39.92
CA MET A 1 38.14 11.17 41.26
C MET A 1 39.04 12.20 41.93
N PRO A 2 38.56 13.34 42.49
CA PRO A 2 37.42 13.52 43.43
C PRO A 2 36.28 14.40 42.86
N LYS A 3 34.99 14.16 43.17
CA LYS A 3 34.16 14.65 44.33
C LYS A 3 34.04 16.18 44.33
N THR A 4 32.88 16.85 44.29
CA THR A 4 31.52 16.53 44.79
C THR A 4 30.50 17.58 44.31
N LEU A 5 29.33 17.12 43.90
CA LEU A 5 27.97 17.57 44.30
C LEU A 5 27.71 19.08 44.55
N VAL A 6 27.01 19.74 43.62
CA VAL A 6 26.03 20.78 43.97
C VAL A 6 24.76 20.56 43.13
N PHE A 7 23.78 19.93 43.76
CA PHE A 7 22.38 20.00 43.38
C PHE A 7 21.90 21.44 43.64
N LEU A 8 21.41 22.14 42.60
CA LEU A 8 20.58 23.32 42.78
C LEU A 8 19.35 23.20 41.89
N LEU A 9 18.32 22.68 42.55
CA LEU A 9 16.92 22.80 42.26
C LEU A 9 16.55 24.30 42.14
N ALA A 10 15.85 24.71 41.08
CA ALA A 10 14.63 25.53 41.16
C ALA A 10 14.28 26.27 39.85
N CYS A 11 13.04 26.01 39.44
CA CYS A 11 12.04 27.00 39.02
C CYS A 11 12.03 27.59 37.60
N LEU A 12 10.76 27.68 37.15
CA LEU A 12 10.17 28.65 36.23
C LEU A 12 10.21 28.26 34.75
N ALA A 13 9.22 27.53 34.23
CA ALA A 13 7.84 27.98 33.95
C ALA A 13 7.77 29.14 32.93
N ALA A 14 6.99 28.88 31.87
CA ALA A 14 6.42 29.80 30.91
C ALA A 14 7.35 30.40 29.83
N LEU A 15 7.35 29.73 28.67
CA LEU A 15 7.33 30.42 27.38
C LEU A 15 6.07 29.96 26.63
N ALA A 16 4.95 30.56 27.01
CA ALA A 16 3.80 30.69 26.12
C ALA A 16 4.05 31.90 25.21
N ALA A 17 4.03 31.70 23.89
CA ALA A 17 3.47 32.58 22.87
C ALA A 17 4.08 32.26 21.49
N GLY A 18 3.25 31.90 20.52
CA GLY A 18 3.64 31.94 19.11
C GLY A 18 2.77 31.12 18.15
N CYS A 19 1.70 31.76 17.64
CA CYS A 19 1.20 31.70 16.24
C CYS A 19 0.72 30.33 15.69
N SER A 20 -0.46 30.15 15.09
CA SER A 20 -1.47 31.05 14.55
C SER A 20 -2.83 30.35 14.50
N ILE A 21 -3.88 31.09 14.85
CA ILE A 21 -5.24 30.81 14.37
C ILE A 21 -5.27 31.27 12.91
N SER A 22 -5.56 30.36 11.98
CA SER A 22 -6.00 30.74 10.63
C SER A 22 -7.38 30.13 10.38
N HIS A 23 -8.39 30.88 10.82
CA HIS A 23 -9.61 31.00 10.04
C HIS A 23 -9.29 31.86 8.82
N SER A 24 -9.53 31.34 7.62
CA SER A 24 -10.29 32.00 6.54
C SER A 24 -9.92 31.38 5.19
N ILE A 25 -10.88 31.50 4.26
CA ILE A 25 -10.92 31.23 2.81
C ILE A 25 -11.29 29.79 2.46
N GLY A 26 -12.51 29.48 2.00
CA GLY A 26 -13.32 30.24 1.05
C GLY A 26 -12.73 30.05 -0.34
N SER A 27 -13.23 29.02 -1.05
CA SER A 27 -13.16 28.81 -2.50
C SER A 27 -11.84 29.14 -3.20
N ILE A 28 -11.03 28.12 -3.48
CA ILE A 28 -10.27 28.04 -4.73
C ILE A 28 -10.29 26.57 -5.19
N SER A 29 -11.42 26.18 -5.79
CA SER A 29 -11.36 25.23 -6.93
C SER A 29 -10.59 25.94 -8.04
N ASP A 30 -9.87 25.17 -8.86
CA ASP A 30 -8.90 25.61 -9.89
C ASP A 30 -7.50 25.84 -9.29
N SER A 31 -6.42 25.18 -9.68
CA SER A 31 -6.11 24.36 -10.85
C SER A 31 -4.78 23.65 -10.60
N VAL A 32 -4.63 22.40 -11.03
CA VAL A 32 -3.47 21.83 -11.77
C VAL A 32 -3.94 20.44 -12.24
N GLY A 33 -4.11 20.12 -13.51
CA GLY A 33 -3.25 20.45 -14.64
C GLY A 33 -2.50 19.18 -15.03
N SER A 34 -3.07 18.44 -15.99
CA SER A 34 -2.46 17.34 -16.76
C SER A 34 -2.33 16.01 -16.00
N ILE A 35 -2.96 14.92 -16.42
CA ILE A 35 -3.06 14.40 -17.77
C ILE A 35 -4.38 13.63 -17.84
N SER A 36 -5.35 14.15 -18.58
CA SER A 36 -6.35 13.32 -19.27
C SER A 36 -5.65 12.57 -20.40
N GLY A 37 -4.63 11.79 -20.03
CA GLY A 37 -4.27 10.61 -20.80
C GLY A 37 -5.48 9.71 -20.69
N SER A 38 -6.21 9.60 -21.79
CA SER A 38 -7.13 8.50 -22.04
C SER A 38 -6.33 7.21 -22.12
N SER A 39 -5.70 6.79 -21.02
CA SER A 39 -5.54 5.38 -20.74
C SER A 39 -6.91 4.94 -20.28
N SER A 40 -7.74 4.55 -21.25
CA SER A 40 -8.88 3.67 -20.99
C SER A 40 -8.40 2.62 -20.00
N PRO A 41 -9.08 2.42 -18.85
CA PRO A 41 -8.68 1.39 -17.90
C PRO A 41 -8.74 0.06 -18.64
N LYS A 42 -7.59 -0.41 -19.13
CA LYS A 42 -7.55 -1.46 -20.15
C LYS A 42 -8.16 -2.76 -19.66
N ASP A 43 -8.37 -2.95 -18.35
CA ASP A 43 -8.88 -4.22 -17.83
C ASP A 43 -9.77 -4.07 -16.59
N GLY A 44 -10.52 -2.97 -16.48
CA GLY A 44 -11.65 -2.91 -15.54
C GLY A 44 -11.32 -2.61 -14.08
N ILE A 45 -10.17 -1.96 -13.79
CA ILE A 45 -9.92 -1.26 -12.53
C ILE A 45 -10.04 0.26 -12.72
N GLY A 46 -10.59 0.97 -11.73
CA GLY A 46 -10.66 2.43 -11.74
C GLY A 46 -9.27 3.07 -11.74
N LYS A 47 -9.10 4.25 -12.36
CA LYS A 47 -7.82 4.97 -12.39
C LYS A 47 -7.31 5.31 -10.99
N ASP A 48 -8.22 5.55 -10.05
CA ASP A 48 -7.97 5.77 -8.63
C ASP A 48 -7.35 4.55 -7.93
N LYS A 49 -7.49 3.35 -8.48
CA LYS A 49 -6.94 2.09 -7.92
C LYS A 49 -5.55 1.73 -8.46
N VAL A 50 -5.01 2.51 -9.39
CA VAL A 50 -3.67 2.26 -9.96
C VAL A 50 -2.57 2.36 -8.90
N PRO A 51 -2.53 3.38 -8.02
CA PRO A 51 -1.55 3.45 -6.94
C PRO A 51 -1.64 2.24 -6.00
N TYR A 52 -2.86 1.86 -5.60
CA TYR A 52 -3.10 0.67 -4.77
C TYR A 52 -2.54 -0.60 -5.41
N ARG A 53 -2.87 -0.86 -6.68
CA ARG A 53 -2.33 -2.00 -7.44
C ARG A 53 -0.80 -2.02 -7.43
N ASP A 54 -0.18 -0.86 -7.62
CA ASP A 54 1.27 -0.75 -7.72
C ASP A 54 1.97 -0.96 -6.36
N ASP A 55 1.36 -0.54 -5.26
CA ASP A 55 1.82 -0.85 -3.90
C ASP A 55 1.72 -2.35 -3.59
N ILE A 56 0.62 -3.00 -3.97
CA ILE A 56 0.48 -4.46 -3.86
C ILE A 56 1.54 -5.18 -4.72
N ALA A 57 1.86 -4.65 -5.90
CA ALA A 57 2.91 -5.21 -6.74
C ALA A 57 4.30 -5.08 -6.10
N ASN A 58 4.59 -3.95 -5.45
CA ASN A 58 5.86 -3.74 -4.75
C ASN A 58 5.98 -4.63 -3.51
N LEU A 59 4.90 -4.78 -2.73
CA LEU A 59 4.84 -5.76 -1.64
C LEU A 59 5.12 -7.16 -2.16
N THR A 60 4.40 -7.59 -3.19
CA THR A 60 4.54 -8.94 -3.77
C THR A 60 5.95 -9.18 -4.32
N TYR A 61 6.53 -8.20 -5.01
CA TYR A 61 7.91 -8.26 -5.49
C TYR A 61 8.91 -8.42 -4.33
N SER A 62 8.72 -7.68 -3.23
CA SER A 62 9.64 -7.73 -2.09
C SER A 62 9.67 -9.08 -1.37
N ILE A 63 8.58 -9.86 -1.46
CA ILE A 63 8.46 -11.16 -0.79
C ILE A 63 8.63 -12.34 -1.74
N ALA A 64 8.56 -12.12 -3.07
CA ALA A 64 8.80 -13.17 -4.04
C ALA A 64 10.27 -13.61 -3.94
N GLY A 65 10.50 -14.83 -3.45
CA GLY A 65 11.82 -15.36 -3.11
C GLY A 65 12.19 -15.27 -1.63
N SER A 66 11.34 -14.68 -0.79
CA SER A 66 11.46 -14.72 0.67
C SER A 66 10.69 -15.92 1.26
N SER A 67 11.14 -16.45 2.39
CA SER A 67 10.47 -17.52 3.13
C SER A 67 9.31 -17.02 4.00
N LEU A 68 8.59 -15.96 3.60
CA LEU A 68 7.45 -15.45 4.37
C LEU A 68 6.33 -16.50 4.39
N GLY A 69 5.74 -16.68 5.58
CA GLY A 69 4.62 -17.60 5.79
C GLY A 69 3.31 -17.11 5.16
N ALA A 70 2.40 -18.06 4.92
CA ALA A 70 1.10 -17.84 4.25
C ALA A 70 0.19 -16.79 4.90
N GLN A 71 0.34 -16.55 6.20
CA GLN A 71 -0.57 -15.71 6.99
C GLN A 71 -0.16 -14.22 7.03
N GLU A 72 1.12 -13.92 6.83
CA GLU A 72 1.64 -12.56 6.89
C GLU A 72 1.27 -11.74 5.65
N PHE A 73 1.21 -12.40 4.49
CA PHE A 73 0.93 -11.70 3.23
C PHE A 73 -0.49 -11.13 3.14
N PRO A 74 -1.58 -11.87 3.42
CA PRO A 74 -2.93 -11.32 3.44
C PRO A 74 -3.09 -10.17 4.45
N THR A 75 -2.38 -10.24 5.57
CA THR A 75 -2.37 -9.19 6.59
C THR A 75 -1.71 -7.91 6.06
N ALA A 76 -0.56 -8.04 5.40
CA ALA A 76 0.13 -6.92 4.76
C ALA A 76 -0.70 -6.30 3.62
N VAL A 77 -1.35 -7.13 2.79
CA VAL A 77 -2.31 -6.68 1.76
C VAL A 77 -3.45 -5.88 2.38
N GLY A 78 -4.03 -6.36 3.49
CA GLY A 78 -5.08 -5.65 4.21
C GLY A 78 -4.63 -4.28 4.75
N ARG A 79 -3.40 -4.18 5.25
CA ARG A 79 -2.82 -2.90 5.70
C ARG A 79 -2.68 -1.89 4.57
N ILE A 80 -2.18 -2.31 3.41
CA ILE A 80 -2.09 -1.45 2.22
C ILE A 80 -3.50 -1.06 1.76
N ALA A 81 -4.46 -2.00 1.75
CA ALA A 81 -5.84 -1.71 1.36
C ALA A 81 -6.46 -0.59 2.22
N MET A 82 -6.27 -0.64 3.54
CA MET A 82 -6.75 0.40 4.45
C MET A 82 -6.13 1.78 4.16
N GLN A 83 -4.84 1.84 3.80
CA GLN A 83 -4.19 3.11 3.40
C GLN A 83 -4.82 3.73 2.14
N HIS A 84 -5.41 2.89 1.27
CA HIS A 84 -6.11 3.29 0.05
C HIS A 84 -7.63 3.37 0.21
N ASN A 85 -8.15 3.35 1.45
CA ASN A 85 -9.59 3.35 1.77
C ASN A 85 -10.36 2.17 1.16
N ILE A 86 -9.71 1.00 1.04
CA ILE A 86 -10.30 -0.24 0.56
C ILE A 86 -10.48 -1.17 1.76
N SER A 87 -11.72 -1.37 2.18
CA SER A 87 -12.07 -2.21 3.34
C SER A 87 -12.10 -3.71 2.99
N ASP A 88 -12.52 -4.04 1.77
CA ASP A 88 -12.65 -5.42 1.29
C ASP A 88 -11.74 -5.67 0.08
N TRP A 89 -10.46 -5.89 0.36
CA TRP A 89 -9.47 -6.14 -0.68
C TRP A 89 -9.70 -7.46 -1.43
N ARG A 90 -10.46 -8.41 -0.85
CA ARG A 90 -10.71 -9.74 -1.44
C ARG A 90 -11.70 -9.65 -2.60
N HIS A 91 -12.50 -8.59 -2.68
CA HIS A 91 -13.38 -8.34 -3.81
C HIS A 91 -12.81 -7.27 -4.77
N GLU A 92 -11.59 -6.79 -4.52
CA GLU A 92 -10.95 -5.76 -5.34
C GLU A 92 -10.00 -6.38 -6.36
N LYS A 93 -10.33 -6.23 -7.66
CA LYS A 93 -9.50 -6.76 -8.77
C LYS A 93 -8.10 -6.15 -8.77
N ALA A 94 -7.97 -4.89 -8.38
CA ALA A 94 -6.68 -4.21 -8.31
C ALA A 94 -5.70 -4.92 -7.37
N THR A 95 -6.19 -5.60 -6.33
CA THR A 95 -5.36 -6.44 -5.44
C THR A 95 -4.69 -7.55 -6.25
N TYR A 96 -5.48 -8.40 -6.90
CA TYR A 96 -4.99 -9.54 -7.65
C TYR A 96 -4.12 -9.13 -8.84
N TYR A 97 -4.47 -8.02 -9.51
CA TYR A 97 -3.64 -7.46 -10.58
C TYR A 97 -2.28 -6.98 -10.07
N GLY A 98 -2.25 -6.37 -8.88
CA GLY A 98 -1.00 -6.00 -8.21
C GLY A 98 -0.14 -7.21 -7.90
N ILE A 99 -0.74 -8.29 -7.38
CA ILE A 99 -0.04 -9.54 -7.10
C ILE A 99 0.59 -10.10 -8.39
N GLY A 100 -0.19 -10.24 -9.46
CA GLY A 100 0.33 -10.71 -10.75
C GLY A 100 1.48 -9.86 -11.29
N LYS A 101 1.34 -8.53 -11.22
CA LYS A 101 2.38 -7.59 -11.61
C LYS A 101 3.66 -7.76 -10.79
N GLY A 102 3.54 -7.95 -9.48
CA GLY A 102 4.68 -8.16 -8.58
C GLY A 102 5.39 -9.50 -8.83
N LEU A 103 4.65 -10.58 -9.05
CA LEU A 103 5.21 -11.89 -9.41
C LEU A 103 6.00 -11.82 -10.71
N LYS A 104 5.44 -11.18 -11.74
CA LYS A 104 6.12 -10.94 -13.02
C LYS A 104 7.41 -10.15 -12.82
N LYS A 105 7.37 -9.06 -12.03
CA LYS A 105 8.57 -8.27 -11.70
C LYS A 105 9.64 -9.13 -11.01
N ALA A 106 9.24 -10.09 -10.20
CA ALA A 106 10.14 -11.01 -9.50
C ALA A 106 10.62 -12.19 -10.37
N GLY A 107 10.17 -12.29 -11.62
CA GLY A 107 10.54 -13.38 -12.53
C GLY A 107 9.84 -14.70 -12.24
N VAL A 108 8.78 -14.70 -11.42
CA VAL A 108 7.96 -15.91 -11.19
C VAL A 108 7.10 -16.15 -12.44
N PRO A 109 7.14 -17.35 -13.06
CA PRO A 109 6.32 -17.64 -14.22
C PRO A 109 4.85 -17.87 -13.81
N GLN A 110 3.91 -17.61 -14.72
CA GLN A 110 2.48 -17.79 -14.45
C GLN A 110 2.10 -19.22 -14.04
N THR A 111 2.86 -20.21 -14.51
CA THR A 111 2.68 -21.63 -14.16
C THR A 111 3.06 -21.96 -12.72
N ASP A 112 3.68 -21.03 -11.99
CA ASP A 112 4.18 -21.23 -10.63
C ASP A 112 3.44 -20.35 -9.61
N ILE A 113 2.32 -19.71 -10.00
CA ILE A 113 1.49 -18.89 -9.10
C ILE A 113 0.98 -19.72 -7.91
N ASP A 114 0.44 -20.91 -8.17
CA ASP A 114 -0.08 -21.83 -7.17
C ASP A 114 0.99 -22.50 -6.30
N LYS A 115 2.25 -22.44 -6.76
CA LYS A 115 3.42 -22.93 -6.02
C LYS A 115 3.95 -21.92 -5.00
N GLN A 116 3.45 -20.69 -5.02
CA GLN A 116 3.87 -19.66 -4.06
C GLN A 116 3.16 -19.88 -2.71
N PRO A 117 3.87 -20.27 -1.64
CA PRO A 117 3.23 -20.62 -0.36
C PRO A 117 2.49 -19.43 0.26
N PHE A 118 3.01 -18.21 0.06
CA PHE A 118 2.39 -16.99 0.57
C PHE A 118 1.06 -16.63 -0.11
N LEU A 119 0.72 -17.27 -1.23
CA LEU A 119 -0.52 -17.02 -1.97
C LEU A 119 -1.66 -17.98 -1.60
N GLN A 120 -1.42 -19.00 -0.77
CA GLN A 120 -2.43 -20.02 -0.49
C GLN A 120 -3.76 -19.43 0.00
N GLU A 121 -3.71 -18.56 1.01
CA GLU A 121 -4.93 -17.91 1.54
C GLU A 121 -5.56 -16.93 0.54
N VAL A 122 -4.74 -16.27 -0.29
CA VAL A 122 -5.23 -15.34 -1.32
C VAL A 122 -5.96 -16.10 -2.43
N LEU A 123 -5.44 -17.23 -2.87
CA LEU A 123 -6.07 -18.05 -3.91
C LEU A 123 -7.41 -18.64 -3.45
N LEU A 124 -7.57 -18.87 -2.14
CA LEU A 124 -8.83 -19.33 -1.54
C LEU A 124 -9.84 -18.19 -1.30
N SER A 125 -9.42 -16.93 -1.36
CA SER A 125 -10.26 -15.79 -1.01
C SER A 125 -11.33 -15.44 -2.05
N ASP A 126 -11.09 -15.74 -3.33
CA ASP A 126 -12.05 -15.54 -4.43
C ASP A 126 -11.85 -16.66 -5.47
N LYS A 127 -12.94 -17.22 -5.99
CA LYS A 127 -12.89 -18.28 -7.02
C LYS A 127 -12.19 -17.88 -8.32
N ASN A 128 -12.06 -16.58 -8.58
CA ASN A 128 -11.40 -15.99 -9.73
C ASN A 128 -10.00 -15.46 -9.38
N ALA A 129 -9.54 -15.56 -8.13
CA ALA A 129 -8.26 -15.02 -7.67
C ALA A 129 -7.11 -15.42 -8.61
N GLN A 130 -7.00 -16.71 -8.95
CA GLN A 130 -5.97 -17.20 -9.86
C GLN A 130 -6.04 -16.55 -11.24
N ARG A 131 -7.22 -16.46 -11.83
CA ARG A 131 -7.44 -15.82 -13.13
C ARG A 131 -7.06 -14.33 -13.08
N TYR A 132 -7.46 -13.61 -12.03
CA TYR A 132 -7.11 -12.21 -11.88
C TYR A 132 -5.61 -12.01 -11.66
N ILE A 133 -4.95 -12.87 -10.88
CA ILE A 133 -3.49 -12.83 -10.73
C ILE A 133 -2.81 -13.07 -12.08
N GLN A 134 -3.28 -14.02 -12.89
CA GLN A 134 -2.76 -14.25 -14.25
C GLN A 134 -2.94 -13.01 -15.15
N ASP A 135 -4.11 -12.38 -15.11
CA ASP A 135 -4.38 -11.13 -15.83
C ASP A 135 -3.42 -10.00 -15.38
N GLY A 136 -3.01 -10.00 -14.10
CA GLY A 136 -2.06 -9.05 -13.53
C GLY A 136 -0.70 -8.99 -14.23
N TYR A 137 -0.28 -10.05 -14.92
CA TYR A 137 0.98 -10.09 -15.68
C TYR A 137 0.96 -9.21 -16.93
N LYS A 138 -0.20 -8.69 -17.34
CA LYS A 138 -0.31 -7.76 -18.47
C LYS A 138 0.18 -6.35 -18.09
N TYR A 139 0.30 -6.05 -16.80
CA TYR A 139 0.80 -4.78 -16.26
C TYR A 139 2.31 -4.80 -15.96
#